data_AF-A0A9D2S1J4-F1
#
_entry.id   AF-A0A9D2S1J4-F1
#
_cell.length_a   1.000
_cell.length_b   1.000
_cell.length_c   1.000
_cell.angle_alpha   90.00
_cell.angle_beta   90.00
_cell.angle_gamma   90.00
#
_symmetry.space_group_name_H-M   'P 1'
#
loop_
_entity.id
_entity.type
_entity.pdbx_description
1 polymer ?
#
loop_
_entity_poly.entity_id
_entity_poly.type
_entity_poly.pdbx_seq_one_letter_code
_entity_poly.pdbx_strand_id
1 'polypeptide(L)'
;MGTPLFFLSYLLNYYLRNDDNQVLASRGFTVGNFADLGLNIVFVLGLNLGVVGAALATILGNVISIVLYLPGLFGKSHALRYTPCRPSLSEPVHAFSLGSATSIQYIYQLFFYLIVNHVLIRGAGENGVAIFNIVQNVSYLVLYLYDGVSKASQPLISTYSGERNRHGYQSIFRMAFLSANLLGVVSSAAIALLAPWVCVLFGLEGSELIAQGNGAIHIYCISLVFAGSNILLENYYQALGAERRALLMATLRGAIVLIPCTLVFSLFDIAYFWWVFAVVEILSCALFALIAPRWAPIVQTQEDVLSQTIPCRSRNISELTERIQAFCQQHNATGAQTFFAAMAVEEICLVALENVFGERDDGVVQVTVIAAEQGDFELHIRDNGNRYDPFEKCSDPSDPNAMGIEVIRRKCKSFFYRHYQGFNTLTLTI
;
A
#
# COMPACT_ATOMS: atom_id res chain seq x y z
N MET A 1 13.64 -3.38 27.62
CA MET A 1 14.90 -3.96 27.07
C MET A 1 14.82 -4.19 25.57
N GLY A 2 13.79 -4.85 25.02
CA GLY A 2 13.69 -5.12 23.57
C GLY A 2 13.26 -3.95 22.66
N THR A 3 12.72 -2.88 23.23
CA THR A 3 12.12 -1.75 22.49
C THR A 3 13.05 -1.11 21.44
N PRO A 4 14.35 -0.84 21.74
CA PRO A 4 15.26 -0.27 20.73
C PRO A 4 15.50 -1.21 19.54
N LEU A 5 15.61 -2.51 19.79
CA LEU A 5 15.81 -3.52 18.73
C LEU A 5 14.57 -3.65 17.85
N PHE A 6 13.38 -3.59 18.44
CA PHE A 6 12.13 -3.59 17.70
C PHE A 6 12.06 -2.39 16.74
N PHE A 7 12.29 -1.17 17.23
CA PHE A 7 12.29 0.02 16.38
C PHE A 7 13.38 -0.03 15.31
N LEU A 8 14.58 -0.49 15.66
CA LEU A 8 15.68 -0.62 14.70
C LEU A 8 15.32 -1.59 13.57
N SER A 9 14.75 -2.75 13.89
CA SER A 9 14.30 -3.75 12.88
C SER A 9 13.31 -3.14 11.89
N TYR A 10 12.32 -2.39 12.37
CA TYR A 10 11.34 -1.71 11.51
C TYR A 10 11.97 -0.60 10.66
N LEU A 11 12.83 0.24 11.26
CA LEU A 11 13.52 1.31 10.53
C LEU A 11 14.39 0.75 9.39
N LEU A 12 15.15 -0.30 9.66
CA LEU A 12 15.98 -0.96 8.65
C LEU A 12 15.15 -1.60 7.53
N ASN A 13 13.98 -2.17 7.87
CA ASN A 13 13.06 -2.71 6.87
C ASN A 13 12.55 -1.63 5.91
N TYR A 14 12.10 -0.48 6.44
CA TYR A 14 11.64 0.64 5.62
C TYR A 14 12.77 1.24 4.78
N TYR A 15 13.97 1.38 5.36
CA TYR A 15 15.13 1.87 4.64
C TYR A 15 15.50 0.98 3.44
N LEU A 16 15.59 -0.34 3.64
CA LEU A 16 15.90 -1.28 2.56
C LEU A 16 14.83 -1.30 1.47
N ARG A 17 13.56 -1.09 1.83
CA ARG A 17 12.47 -0.94 0.85
C ARG A 17 12.62 0.34 0.02
N ASN A 18 13.08 1.42 0.63
CA ASN A 18 13.30 2.69 -0.06
C ASN A 18 14.58 2.69 -0.93
N ASP A 19 15.57 1.86 -0.60
CA ASP A 19 16.81 1.67 -1.38
C ASP A 19 16.67 0.57 -2.46
N ASP A 20 15.44 0.32 -2.92
CA ASP A 20 15.08 -0.68 -3.95
C ASP A 20 15.44 -2.15 -3.62
N ASN A 21 15.83 -2.45 -2.38
CA ASN A 21 16.18 -3.80 -1.90
C ASN A 21 15.00 -4.49 -1.17
N GLN A 22 13.81 -4.43 -1.79
CA GLN A 22 12.57 -4.95 -1.22
C GLN A 22 12.61 -6.46 -0.95
N VAL A 23 13.36 -7.23 -1.75
CA VAL A 23 13.52 -8.68 -1.57
C VAL A 23 14.26 -8.98 -0.26
N LEU A 24 15.36 -8.28 0.02
CA LEU A 24 16.10 -8.46 1.27
C LEU A 24 15.26 -8.03 2.48
N ALA A 25 14.56 -6.88 2.37
CA ALA A 25 13.65 -6.42 3.41
C ALA A 25 12.56 -7.46 3.74
N SER A 26 11.95 -8.05 2.70
CA SER A 26 10.89 -9.04 2.87
C SER A 26 11.42 -10.38 3.41
N ARG A 27 12.60 -10.83 2.97
CA ARG A 27 13.25 -12.04 3.48
C ARG A 27 13.62 -11.90 4.96
N GLY A 28 14.23 -10.79 5.35
CA GLY A 28 14.60 -10.55 6.75
C GLY A 28 13.38 -10.53 7.68
N PHE A 29 12.32 -9.82 7.29
CA PHE A 29 11.06 -9.78 8.04
C PHE A 29 10.45 -11.19 8.18
N THR A 30 10.40 -11.94 7.09
CA THR A 30 9.79 -13.28 7.07
C THR A 30 10.57 -14.26 7.93
N VAL A 31 11.90 -14.33 7.76
CA VAL A 31 12.76 -15.23 8.55
C VAL A 31 12.72 -14.86 10.05
N GLY A 32 12.70 -13.56 10.37
CA GLY A 32 12.56 -13.10 11.75
C GLY A 32 11.27 -13.55 12.43
N ASN A 33 10.13 -13.40 11.75
CA ASN A 33 8.83 -13.84 12.28
C ASN A 33 8.73 -15.37 12.40
N PHE A 34 9.26 -16.13 11.44
CA PHE A 34 9.29 -17.59 11.55
C PHE A 34 10.24 -18.07 12.65
N ALA A 35 11.38 -17.40 12.84
CA ALA A 35 12.26 -17.67 13.96
C ALA A 35 11.59 -17.36 15.29
N ASP A 36 10.88 -16.23 15.40
CA ASP A 36 10.08 -15.89 16.59
C ASP A 36 9.04 -16.97 16.90
N LEU A 37 8.28 -17.43 15.89
CA LEU A 37 7.31 -18.52 16.06
C LEU A 37 7.97 -19.83 16.54
N GLY A 38 9.07 -20.23 15.91
CA GLY A 38 9.81 -21.43 16.30
C GLY A 38 10.39 -21.33 17.71
N LEU A 39 10.95 -20.17 18.07
CA LEU A 39 11.47 -19.90 19.41
C LEU A 39 10.37 -19.85 20.46
N ASN A 40 9.17 -19.36 20.12
CA ASN A 40 8.01 -19.43 21.02
C ASN A 40 7.65 -20.88 21.33
N ILE A 41 7.62 -21.77 20.32
CA ILE A 41 7.37 -23.21 20.56
C ILE A 41 8.44 -23.79 21.48
N VAL A 42 9.72 -23.49 21.26
CA VAL A 42 10.81 -24.04 22.08
C VAL A 42 10.82 -23.47 23.50
N PHE A 43 10.73 -22.14 23.64
CA PHE A 43 10.87 -21.48 24.94
C PHE A 43 9.60 -21.55 25.80
N VAL A 44 8.44 -21.38 25.18
CA VAL A 44 7.17 -21.39 25.91
C VAL A 44 6.70 -22.81 26.15
N LEU A 45 6.61 -23.66 25.11
CA LEU A 45 6.09 -25.03 25.24
C LEU A 45 7.18 -26.03 25.67
N GLY A 46 8.39 -25.93 25.10
CA GLY A 46 9.48 -26.86 25.40
C GLY A 46 10.15 -26.62 26.74
N LEU A 47 10.50 -25.36 27.05
CA LEU A 47 11.23 -24.97 28.26
C LEU A 47 10.34 -24.42 29.38
N ASN A 48 9.02 -24.27 29.16
CA ASN A 48 8.06 -23.72 30.13
C ASN A 48 8.49 -22.36 30.73
N LEU A 49 9.18 -21.53 29.96
CA LEU A 49 9.62 -20.19 30.39
C LEU A 49 8.46 -19.17 30.41
N GLY A 50 7.25 -19.58 30.01
CA GLY A 50 6.04 -18.76 30.02
C GLY A 50 6.22 -17.42 29.31
N VAL A 51 5.79 -16.34 29.97
CA VAL A 51 5.85 -14.96 29.43
C VAL A 51 7.29 -14.49 29.17
N VAL A 52 8.25 -14.93 29.99
CA VAL A 52 9.67 -14.59 29.80
C VAL A 52 10.21 -15.24 28.54
N GLY A 53 9.82 -16.50 28.28
CA GLY A 53 10.13 -17.21 27.05
C GLY A 53 9.61 -16.51 25.80
N ALA A 54 8.35 -16.05 25.84
CA ALA A 54 7.74 -15.30 24.75
C ALA A 54 8.49 -13.98 24.47
N ALA A 55 8.82 -13.23 25.53
CA ALA A 55 9.58 -11.98 25.37
C ALA A 55 10.99 -12.20 24.77
N LEU A 56 11.68 -13.27 25.16
CA LEU A 56 12.99 -13.64 24.62
C LEU A 56 12.91 -14.07 23.15
N ALA A 57 11.89 -14.85 22.78
CA ALA A 57 11.65 -15.26 21.40
C ALA A 57 11.50 -14.03 20.49
N THR A 58 10.68 -13.04 20.90
CA THR A 58 10.45 -11.83 20.12
C THR A 58 11.71 -10.97 19.99
N ILE A 59 12.52 -10.86 21.05
CA ILE A 59 13.79 -10.12 20.98
C ILE A 59 14.74 -10.80 19.99
N LEU A 60 14.88 -12.13 20.06
CA LEU A 60 15.77 -12.88 19.18
C LEU A 60 15.29 -12.88 17.73
N GLY A 61 13.99 -12.98 17.46
CA GLY A 61 13.43 -12.85 16.11
C GLY A 61 13.75 -11.48 15.47
N ASN A 62 13.68 -10.40 16.26
CA ASN A 62 14.10 -9.08 15.82
C ASN A 62 15.61 -8.99 15.57
N VAL A 63 16.44 -9.60 16.44
CA VAL A 63 17.90 -9.66 16.23
C VAL A 63 18.25 -10.40 14.94
N ILE A 64 17.62 -11.54 14.68
CA ILE A 64 17.80 -12.31 13.43
C ILE A 64 17.42 -11.45 12.21
N SER A 65 16.31 -10.71 12.29
CA SER A 65 15.91 -9.77 11.22
C SER A 65 16.99 -8.71 10.97
N ILE A 66 17.50 -8.08 12.02
CA ILE A 66 18.54 -7.05 11.93
C ILE A 66 19.81 -7.62 11.29
N VAL A 67 20.24 -8.81 11.71
CA VAL A 67 21.43 -9.47 11.15
C VAL A 67 21.28 -9.71 9.65
N LEU A 68 20.08 -10.10 9.19
CA LEU A 68 19.79 -10.28 7.76
C LEU A 68 19.74 -8.96 6.98
N TYR A 69 19.48 -7.83 7.63
CA TYR A 69 19.49 -6.51 7.00
C TYR A 69 20.90 -5.92 6.86
N LEU A 70 21.86 -6.33 7.69
CA LEU A 70 23.25 -5.81 7.68
C LEU A 70 23.91 -5.81 6.29
N PRO A 71 23.83 -6.88 5.47
CA PRO A 71 24.46 -6.88 4.14
C PRO A 71 23.93 -5.77 3.22
N GLY A 72 22.66 -5.40 3.34
CA GLY A 72 22.06 -4.33 2.55
C GLY A 72 22.45 -2.92 3.02
N LEU A 73 22.94 -2.78 4.25
CA LEU A 73 23.38 -1.48 4.81
C LEU A 73 24.87 -1.22 4.51
N PHE A 74 25.68 -2.27 4.42
CA PHE A 74 27.13 -2.19 4.21
C PHE A 74 27.56 -2.54 2.76
N GLY A 75 26.61 -2.77 1.86
CA GLY A 75 26.86 -3.05 0.45
C GLY A 75 27.36 -1.82 -0.34
N LYS A 76 28.21 -2.04 -1.36
CA LYS A 76 28.88 -0.97 -2.12
C LYS A 76 28.02 -0.30 -3.21
N SER A 77 26.81 -0.80 -3.49
CA SER A 77 25.99 -0.44 -4.68
C SER A 77 24.69 0.30 -4.33
N HIS A 78 24.62 0.95 -3.16
CA HIS A 78 23.36 1.47 -2.62
C HIS A 78 23.28 3.00 -2.71
N ALA A 79 22.07 3.51 -2.99
CA ALA A 79 21.80 4.93 -3.23
C ALA A 79 21.80 5.71 -1.91
N LEU A 80 21.37 5.08 -0.82
CA LEU A 80 21.43 5.64 0.52
C LEU A 80 22.70 5.16 1.25
N ARG A 81 23.43 6.09 1.88
CA ARG A 81 24.66 5.80 2.63
C ARG A 81 24.58 6.39 4.03
N TYR A 82 25.04 5.62 5.03
CA TYR A 82 25.24 6.15 6.37
C TYR A 82 26.40 7.14 6.36
N THR A 83 26.06 8.41 6.51
CA THR A 83 27.04 9.48 6.71
C THR A 83 26.97 9.93 8.17
N PRO A 84 28.09 10.05 8.89
CA PRO A 84 28.08 10.63 10.22
C PRO A 84 27.58 12.08 10.15
N CYS A 85 26.40 12.34 10.71
CA CYS A 85 25.82 13.68 10.80
C CYS A 85 26.02 14.28 12.20
N ARG A 86 26.05 15.61 12.26
CA ARG A 86 26.01 16.33 13.54
C ARG A 86 24.64 16.13 14.20
N PRO A 87 24.56 15.91 15.52
CA PRO A 87 23.29 15.78 16.20
C PRO A 87 22.52 17.10 16.12
N SER A 88 21.45 17.11 15.32
CA SER A 88 20.48 18.20 15.21
C SER A 88 19.19 17.77 15.87
N LEU A 89 18.58 18.61 16.70
CA LEU A 89 17.24 18.37 17.24
C LEU A 89 16.14 18.75 16.26
N SER A 90 16.46 19.53 15.22
CA SER A 90 15.48 19.97 14.22
C SER A 90 14.95 18.79 13.38
N GLU A 91 15.85 17.90 12.96
CA GLU A 91 15.49 16.76 12.09
C GLU A 91 14.62 15.71 12.79
N PRO A 92 14.92 15.26 14.03
CA PRO A 92 14.05 14.36 14.77
C PRO A 92 12.68 14.97 15.09
N VAL A 93 12.63 16.26 15.43
CA VAL A 93 11.35 16.95 15.71
C VAL A 93 10.51 17.07 14.43
N HIS A 94 11.14 17.35 13.29
CA HIS A 94 10.47 17.36 12.00
C HIS A 94 9.93 15.96 11.63
N ALA A 95 10.76 14.91 11.79
CA ALA A 95 10.35 13.53 11.57
C ALA A 95 9.21 13.11 12.52
N PHE A 96 9.26 13.53 13.79
CA PHE A 96 8.19 13.30 14.75
C PHE A 96 6.90 14.01 14.35
N SER A 97 6.98 15.26 13.89
CA SER A 97 5.82 16.00 13.38
C SER A 97 5.17 15.28 12.20
N LEU A 98 5.98 14.76 11.25
CA LEU A 98 5.48 13.99 10.11
C LEU A 98 4.82 12.67 10.55
N GLY A 99 5.45 11.94 11.47
CA GLY A 99 4.92 10.67 12.00
C GLY A 99 3.78 10.82 13.00
N SER A 100 3.58 12.01 13.57
CA SER A 100 2.52 12.25 14.57
C SER A 100 1.12 12.04 13.98
N ALA A 101 0.93 12.39 12.71
CA ALA A 101 -0.33 12.25 12.00
C ALA A 101 -0.74 10.78 11.79
N THR A 102 0.22 9.87 11.60
CA THR A 102 -0.06 8.42 11.50
C THR A 102 -0.13 7.77 12.88
N SER A 103 0.64 8.29 13.84
CA SER A 103 0.67 7.76 15.23
C SER A 103 -0.61 8.04 16.02
N ILE A 104 -1.34 9.11 15.68
CA ILE A 104 -2.60 9.49 16.35
C ILE A 104 -3.63 8.36 16.33
N GLN A 105 -3.62 7.50 15.30
CA GLN A 105 -4.53 6.36 15.17
C GLN A 105 -4.38 5.36 16.32
N TYR A 106 -3.14 5.13 16.80
CA TYR A 106 -2.88 4.25 17.94
C TYR A 106 -3.38 4.85 19.26
N ILE A 107 -3.34 6.18 19.38
CA ILE A 107 -3.91 6.88 20.53
C ILE A 107 -5.44 6.72 20.53
N TYR A 108 -6.09 6.86 19.38
CA TYR A 108 -7.53 6.62 19.25
C TYR A 108 -7.90 5.18 19.62
N GLN A 109 -7.12 4.22 19.16
CA GLN A 109 -7.31 2.81 19.48
C GLN A 109 -7.15 2.53 20.99
N LEU A 110 -6.17 3.15 21.65
CA LEU A 110 -5.99 3.07 23.10
C LEU A 110 -7.23 3.59 23.84
N PHE A 111 -7.73 4.78 23.48
CA PHE A 111 -8.93 5.33 24.09
C PHE A 111 -10.16 4.45 23.85
N PHE A 112 -10.33 3.94 22.64
CA PHE A 112 -11.40 3.00 22.33
C PHE A 112 -11.35 1.77 23.24
N TYR A 113 -10.18 1.14 23.41
CA TYR A 113 -10.05 -0.04 24.27
C TYR A 113 -10.34 0.26 25.74
N LEU A 114 -9.93 1.41 26.26
CA LEU A 114 -10.25 1.80 27.64
C LEU A 114 -11.76 1.98 27.82
N ILE A 115 -12.42 2.66 26.87
CA ILE A 115 -13.86 2.93 26.92
C ILE A 115 -14.67 1.63 26.78
N VAL A 116 -14.38 0.82 25.76
CA VAL A 116 -15.14 -0.41 25.49
C VAL A 116 -14.99 -1.42 26.62
N ASN A 117 -13.78 -1.61 27.17
CA ASN A 117 -13.60 -2.50 28.32
C ASN A 117 -14.40 -2.02 29.52
N HIS A 118 -14.38 -0.72 29.82
CA HIS A 118 -15.14 -0.17 30.94
C HIS A 118 -16.65 -0.33 30.75
N VAL A 119 -17.15 -0.07 29.54
CA VAL A 119 -18.56 -0.24 29.18
C VAL A 119 -19.00 -1.71 29.28
N LEU A 120 -18.20 -2.64 28.73
CA LEU A 120 -18.53 -4.07 28.72
C LEU A 120 -18.51 -4.68 30.12
N ILE A 121 -17.51 -4.35 30.95
CA ILE A 121 -17.47 -4.80 32.35
C ILE A 121 -18.70 -4.32 33.10
N ARG A 122 -19.12 -3.07 32.90
CA ARG A 122 -20.29 -2.50 33.59
C ARG A 122 -21.61 -3.09 33.09
N GLY A 123 -21.73 -3.36 31.78
CA GLY A 123 -22.98 -3.82 31.16
C GLY A 123 -23.19 -5.34 31.18
N ALA A 124 -22.12 -6.13 31.04
CA ALA A 124 -22.19 -7.58 30.87
C ALA A 124 -21.12 -8.36 31.67
N GLY A 125 -20.39 -7.68 32.56
CA GLY A 125 -19.34 -8.30 33.37
C GLY A 125 -18.18 -8.87 32.54
N GLU A 126 -17.46 -9.82 33.13
CA GLU A 126 -16.31 -10.49 32.50
C GLU A 126 -16.71 -11.23 31.22
N ASN A 127 -17.94 -11.77 31.18
CA ASN A 127 -18.52 -12.46 30.04
C ASN A 127 -18.59 -11.57 28.78
N GLY A 128 -18.99 -10.30 28.93
CA GLY A 128 -19.02 -9.35 27.81
C GLY A 128 -17.65 -9.06 27.23
N VAL A 129 -16.63 -8.95 28.10
CA VAL A 129 -15.23 -8.75 27.69
C VAL A 129 -14.69 -9.98 26.96
N ALA A 130 -15.04 -11.18 27.42
CA ALA A 130 -14.67 -12.43 26.75
C ALA A 130 -15.25 -12.50 25.33
N ILE A 131 -16.54 -12.18 25.15
CA ILE A 131 -17.16 -12.14 23.82
C ILE A 131 -16.49 -11.09 22.92
N PHE A 132 -16.20 -9.90 23.46
CA PHE A 132 -15.50 -8.85 22.71
C PHE A 132 -14.11 -9.29 22.25
N ASN A 133 -13.35 -9.99 23.09
CA ASN A 133 -12.02 -10.51 22.72
C ASN A 133 -12.09 -11.41 21.48
N ILE A 134 -13.15 -12.23 21.37
CA ILE A 134 -13.35 -13.13 20.24
C ILE A 134 -13.69 -12.36 18.99
N VAL A 135 -14.65 -11.43 19.08
CA VAL A 135 -14.98 -10.54 17.95
C VAL A 135 -13.73 -9.78 17.50
N GLN A 136 -12.90 -9.32 18.42
CA GLN A 136 -11.66 -8.61 18.12
C GLN A 136 -10.63 -9.51 17.41
N ASN A 137 -10.43 -10.75 17.86
CA ASN A 137 -9.52 -11.69 17.20
C ASN A 137 -9.99 -12.03 15.77
N VAL A 138 -11.29 -12.25 15.60
CA VAL A 138 -11.90 -12.42 14.27
C VAL A 138 -11.68 -11.17 13.42
N SER A 139 -11.85 -9.99 14.00
CA SER A 139 -11.65 -8.70 13.32
C SER A 139 -10.23 -8.55 12.80
N TYR A 140 -9.22 -8.94 13.59
CA TYR A 140 -7.82 -8.86 13.16
C TYR A 140 -7.52 -9.78 11.98
N LEU A 141 -8.07 -10.99 11.98
CA LEU A 141 -7.91 -11.91 10.86
C LEU A 141 -8.43 -11.30 9.56
N VAL A 142 -9.63 -10.71 9.59
CA VAL A 142 -10.21 -10.08 8.40
C VAL A 142 -9.49 -8.78 8.03
N LEU A 143 -9.07 -7.99 9.02
CA LEU A 143 -8.28 -6.78 8.80
C LEU A 143 -7.00 -7.09 8.05
N TYR A 144 -6.28 -8.17 8.41
CA TYR A 144 -5.05 -8.56 7.70
C TYR A 144 -5.29 -8.97 6.25
N LEU A 145 -6.45 -9.56 5.94
CA LEU A 145 -6.83 -9.85 4.56
C LEU A 145 -7.01 -8.56 3.74
N TYR A 146 -7.69 -7.55 4.30
CA TYR A 146 -7.81 -6.23 3.67
C TYR A 146 -6.47 -5.52 3.54
N ASP A 147 -5.64 -5.61 4.58
CA ASP A 147 -4.30 -5.05 4.58
C ASP A 147 -3.43 -5.67 3.47
N GLY A 148 -3.62 -6.95 3.18
CA GLY A 148 -3.00 -7.63 2.05
C GLY A 148 -3.40 -7.03 0.70
N VAL A 149 -4.70 -6.79 0.48
CA VAL A 149 -5.21 -6.13 -0.73
C VAL A 149 -4.67 -4.70 -0.84
N SER A 150 -4.75 -3.92 0.24
CA SER A 150 -4.22 -2.56 0.33
C SER A 150 -2.74 -2.49 -0.02
N LYS A 151 -1.91 -3.34 0.61
CA LYS A 151 -0.46 -3.39 0.38
C LYS A 151 -0.11 -3.84 -1.04
N ALA A 152 -0.92 -4.70 -1.66
CA ALA A 152 -0.74 -5.11 -3.05
C ALA A 152 -1.06 -3.96 -4.04
N SER A 153 -2.13 -3.19 -3.79
CA SER A 153 -2.55 -2.10 -4.66
C SER A 153 -1.77 -0.80 -4.46
N GLN A 154 -1.29 -0.52 -3.24
CA GLN A 154 -0.61 0.73 -2.89
C GLN A 154 0.55 1.12 -3.82
N PRO A 155 1.53 0.25 -4.12
CA PRO A 155 2.64 0.63 -4.99
C PRO A 155 2.18 0.91 -6.42
N LEU A 156 1.22 0.14 -6.94
CA LEU A 156 0.67 0.36 -8.27
C LEU A 156 -0.06 1.69 -8.36
N ILE A 157 -0.93 2.01 -7.39
CA ILE A 157 -1.63 3.29 -7.32
C ILE A 157 -0.63 4.45 -7.21
N SER A 158 0.40 4.30 -6.36
CA SER A 158 1.43 5.32 -6.18
C SER A 158 2.25 5.54 -7.45
N THR A 159 2.67 4.47 -8.14
CA THR A 159 3.39 4.55 -9.42
C THR A 159 2.53 5.18 -10.51
N TYR A 160 1.30 4.72 -10.72
CA TYR A 160 0.40 5.30 -11.71
C TYR A 160 0.01 6.76 -11.39
N SER A 161 -0.06 7.12 -10.11
CA SER A 161 -0.25 8.50 -9.69
C SER A 161 0.98 9.36 -9.99
N GLY A 162 2.19 8.82 -9.80
CA GLY A 162 3.46 9.46 -10.17
C GLY A 162 3.60 9.68 -11.67
N GLU A 163 3.19 8.70 -12.48
CA GLU A 163 3.12 8.76 -13.96
C GLU A 163 1.96 9.64 -14.46
N ARG A 164 1.20 10.29 -13.57
CA ARG A 164 -0.04 11.05 -13.89
C ARG A 164 -1.09 10.25 -14.69
N ASN A 165 -1.03 8.92 -14.62
CA ASN A 165 -1.87 8.01 -15.37
C ASN A 165 -3.20 7.76 -14.64
N ARG A 166 -4.16 8.66 -14.85
CA ARG A 166 -5.47 8.63 -14.21
C ARG A 166 -6.26 7.36 -14.46
N HIS A 167 -6.26 6.88 -15.70
CA HIS A 167 -6.95 5.65 -16.04
C HIS A 167 -6.32 4.44 -15.32
N GLY A 168 -4.98 4.39 -15.25
CA GLY A 168 -4.21 3.35 -14.57
C GLY A 168 -4.56 3.23 -13.09
N TYR A 169 -4.38 4.30 -12.30
CA TYR A 169 -4.65 4.21 -10.86
C TYR A 169 -6.14 4.00 -10.54
N GLN A 170 -7.07 4.53 -11.35
CA GLN A 170 -8.50 4.30 -11.16
C GLN A 170 -8.91 2.86 -11.48
N SER A 171 -8.32 2.26 -12.51
CA SER A 171 -8.49 0.84 -12.85
C SER A 171 -8.05 -0.05 -11.70
N ILE A 172 -6.82 0.16 -11.20
CA ILE A 172 -6.27 -0.59 -10.06
C ILE A 172 -7.16 -0.42 -8.83
N PHE A 173 -7.58 0.82 -8.52
CA PHE A 173 -8.48 1.07 -7.40
C PHE A 173 -9.81 0.33 -7.56
N ARG A 174 -10.41 0.31 -8.76
CA ARG A 174 -11.67 -0.40 -9.01
C ARG A 174 -11.51 -1.92 -8.82
N MET A 175 -10.40 -2.48 -9.31
CA MET A 175 -10.07 -3.89 -9.11
C MET A 175 -9.86 -4.23 -7.64
N ALA A 176 -9.09 -3.40 -6.92
CA ALA A 176 -8.84 -3.57 -5.50
C ALA A 176 -10.15 -3.46 -4.69
N PHE A 177 -10.98 -2.47 -5.01
CA PHE A 177 -12.27 -2.23 -4.35
C PHE A 177 -13.25 -3.39 -4.57
N LEU A 178 -13.36 -3.90 -5.80
CA LEU A 178 -14.18 -5.06 -6.09
C LEU A 178 -13.67 -6.32 -5.38
N SER A 179 -12.34 -6.53 -5.39
CA SER A 179 -11.70 -7.67 -4.73
C SER A 179 -11.90 -7.62 -3.21
N ALA A 180 -11.76 -6.44 -2.59
CA ALA A 180 -11.99 -6.25 -1.17
C ALA A 180 -13.46 -6.47 -0.78
N ASN A 181 -14.41 -5.98 -1.58
CA ASN A 181 -15.84 -6.24 -1.31
C ASN A 181 -16.18 -7.72 -1.47
N LEU A 182 -15.67 -8.39 -2.51
CA LEU A 182 -15.83 -9.83 -2.69
C LEU A 182 -15.23 -10.61 -1.50
N LEU A 183 -14.02 -10.24 -1.09
CA LEU A 183 -13.34 -10.82 0.07
C LEU A 183 -14.16 -10.60 1.36
N GLY A 184 -14.76 -9.42 1.53
CA GLY A 184 -15.66 -9.10 2.63
C GLY A 184 -16.91 -9.96 2.65
N VAL A 185 -17.57 -10.16 1.51
CA VAL A 185 -18.75 -11.04 1.41
C VAL A 185 -18.38 -12.49 1.69
N VAL A 186 -17.27 -12.99 1.12
CA VAL A 186 -16.82 -14.38 1.31
C VAL A 186 -16.40 -14.63 2.75
N SER A 187 -15.61 -13.73 3.35
CA SER A 187 -15.19 -13.83 4.76
C SER A 187 -16.39 -13.71 5.70
N SER A 188 -17.31 -12.77 5.45
CA SER A 188 -18.55 -12.63 6.21
C SER A 188 -19.40 -13.90 6.18
N ALA A 189 -19.60 -14.49 5.00
CA ALA A 189 -20.32 -15.76 4.87
C ALA A 189 -19.60 -16.90 5.59
N ALA A 190 -18.29 -17.05 5.42
CA ALA A 190 -17.50 -18.10 6.05
C ALA A 190 -17.53 -17.98 7.59
N ILE A 191 -17.32 -16.77 8.13
CA ILE A 191 -17.34 -16.51 9.56
C ILE A 191 -18.74 -16.70 10.14
N ALA A 192 -19.79 -16.23 9.44
CA ALA A 192 -21.17 -16.41 9.90
C ALA A 192 -21.58 -17.89 9.97
N LEU A 193 -21.14 -18.72 9.01
CA LEU A 193 -21.40 -20.16 9.02
C LEU A 193 -20.62 -20.90 10.13
N LEU A 194 -19.39 -20.45 10.41
CA LEU A 194 -18.50 -21.06 11.39
C LEU A 194 -18.58 -20.42 12.77
N ALA A 195 -19.47 -19.43 12.98
CA ALA A 195 -19.50 -18.62 14.20
C ALA A 195 -19.58 -19.43 15.51
N PRO A 196 -20.40 -20.50 15.64
CA PRO A 196 -20.39 -21.34 16.85
C PRO A 196 -19.05 -22.04 17.08
N TRP A 197 -18.41 -22.51 16.00
CA TRP A 197 -17.09 -23.15 16.05
C TRP A 197 -16.00 -22.15 16.44
N VAL A 198 -16.07 -20.93 15.91
CA VAL A 198 -15.18 -19.83 16.27
C VAL A 198 -15.29 -19.51 17.76
N CYS A 199 -16.50 -19.39 18.30
CA CYS A 199 -16.73 -19.17 19.74
C CYS A 199 -16.03 -20.23 20.61
N VAL A 200 -16.18 -21.52 20.24
CA VAL A 200 -15.55 -22.63 20.97
C VAL A 200 -14.04 -22.64 20.81
N LEU A 201 -13.53 -22.38 19.58
CA LEU A 201 -12.10 -22.36 19.28
C LEU A 201 -11.36 -21.30 20.10
N PHE A 202 -11.98 -20.15 20.33
CA PHE A 202 -11.43 -19.09 21.16
C PHE A 202 -11.75 -19.23 22.66
N GLY A 203 -12.33 -20.36 23.08
CA GLY A 203 -12.45 -20.72 24.49
C GLY A 203 -13.70 -20.22 25.21
N LEU A 204 -14.80 -19.89 24.51
CA LEU A 204 -16.10 -19.72 25.20
C LEU A 204 -16.62 -21.07 25.67
N GLU A 205 -16.85 -21.16 26.98
CA GLU A 205 -17.49 -22.30 27.61
C GLU A 205 -18.91 -21.94 28.06
N GLY A 206 -19.86 -22.86 27.86
CA GLY A 206 -21.27 -22.66 28.22
C GLY A 206 -22.17 -22.30 27.04
N SER A 207 -23.32 -22.98 26.94
CA SER A 207 -24.26 -22.85 25.82
C SER A 207 -24.81 -21.42 25.66
N GLU A 208 -25.09 -20.74 26.76
CA GLU A 208 -25.63 -19.37 26.76
C GLU A 208 -24.59 -18.35 26.29
N LEU A 209 -23.34 -18.49 26.75
CA LEU A 209 -22.23 -17.62 26.39
C LEU A 209 -21.88 -17.76 24.89
N ILE A 210 -21.88 -19.00 24.39
CA ILE A 210 -21.68 -19.30 22.96
C ILE A 210 -22.81 -18.71 22.12
N ALA A 211 -24.06 -18.77 22.58
CA ALA A 211 -25.19 -18.18 21.86
C ALA A 211 -25.09 -16.65 21.77
N GLN A 212 -24.68 -15.99 22.85
CA GLN A 212 -24.44 -14.54 22.86
C GLN A 212 -23.26 -14.15 21.95
N GLY A 213 -22.15 -14.90 22.02
CA GLY A 213 -21.00 -14.70 21.14
C GLY A 213 -21.33 -14.90 19.66
N ASN A 214 -22.15 -15.91 19.35
CA ASN A 214 -22.63 -16.17 18.00
C ASN A 214 -23.43 -14.98 17.45
N GLY A 215 -24.35 -14.43 18.26
CA GLY A 215 -25.10 -13.23 17.89
C GLY A 215 -24.19 -12.02 17.63
N ALA A 216 -23.17 -11.82 18.46
CA ALA A 216 -22.19 -10.74 18.28
C ALA A 216 -21.39 -10.89 16.98
N ILE A 217 -20.94 -12.11 16.66
CA ILE A 217 -20.20 -12.41 15.42
C ILE A 217 -21.09 -12.18 14.19
N HIS A 218 -22.37 -12.60 14.21
CA HIS A 218 -23.28 -12.38 13.08
C HIS A 218 -23.53 -10.89 12.83
N ILE A 219 -23.68 -10.08 13.87
CA ILE A 219 -23.82 -8.62 13.72
C ILE A 219 -22.52 -8.03 13.17
N TYR A 220 -21.36 -8.49 13.67
CA TYR A 220 -20.05 -8.06 13.15
C TYR A 220 -19.87 -8.41 11.66
N CYS A 221 -20.38 -9.56 11.20
CA CYS A 221 -20.30 -9.96 9.79
C CYS A 221 -20.95 -8.96 8.82
N ILE A 222 -21.93 -8.17 9.29
CA ILE A 222 -22.57 -7.10 8.50
C ILE A 222 -21.60 -5.93 8.26
N SER A 223 -20.70 -5.65 9.21
CA SER A 223 -19.76 -4.53 9.12
C SER A 223 -18.61 -4.79 8.14
N LEU A 224 -18.27 -6.06 7.88
CA LEU A 224 -17.07 -6.45 7.12
C LEU A 224 -16.99 -5.82 5.72
N VAL A 225 -18.08 -5.84 4.96
CA VAL A 225 -18.12 -5.28 3.60
C VAL A 225 -17.81 -3.78 3.60
N PHE A 226 -18.38 -3.05 4.56
CA PHE A 226 -18.11 -1.62 4.75
C PHE A 226 -16.71 -1.37 5.29
N ALA A 227 -16.22 -2.23 6.20
CA ALA A 227 -14.88 -2.14 6.75
C ALA A 227 -13.80 -2.25 5.65
N GLY A 228 -13.94 -3.20 4.73
CA GLY A 228 -13.03 -3.34 3.59
C GLY A 228 -13.05 -2.14 2.66
N SER A 229 -14.24 -1.59 2.38
CA SER A 229 -14.40 -0.37 1.58
C SER A 229 -13.72 0.82 2.24
N ASN A 230 -13.87 0.98 3.55
CA ASN A 230 -13.28 2.06 4.33
C ASN A 230 -11.74 2.00 4.37
N ILE A 231 -11.18 0.81 4.62
CA ILE A 231 -9.73 0.57 4.62
C ILE A 231 -9.13 0.87 3.24
N LEU A 232 -9.78 0.40 2.17
CA LEU A 232 -9.30 0.64 0.81
C LEU A 232 -9.38 2.11 0.41
N LEU A 233 -10.42 2.83 0.83
CA LEU A 233 -10.52 4.27 0.59
C LEU A 233 -9.38 5.02 1.30
N GLU A 234 -9.11 4.71 2.56
CA GLU A 234 -7.99 5.29 3.31
C GLU A 234 -6.65 5.02 2.59
N ASN A 235 -6.38 3.76 2.23
CA ASN A 235 -5.16 3.38 1.52
C ASN A 235 -5.04 4.05 0.14
N TYR A 236 -6.13 4.17 -0.61
CA TYR A 236 -6.16 4.83 -1.91
C TYR A 236 -5.75 6.30 -1.80
N TYR A 237 -6.35 7.06 -0.88
CA TYR A 237 -5.98 8.47 -0.70
C TYR A 237 -4.55 8.64 -0.17
N GLN A 238 -4.08 7.71 0.67
CA GLN A 238 -2.69 7.68 1.11
C GLN A 238 -1.73 7.45 -0.06
N ALA A 239 -2.04 6.49 -0.94
CA ALA A 239 -1.23 6.16 -2.12
C ALA A 239 -1.19 7.29 -3.15
N LEU A 240 -2.25 8.09 -3.24
CA LEU A 240 -2.31 9.30 -4.08
C LEU A 240 -1.60 10.53 -3.47
N GLY A 241 -1.05 10.44 -2.26
CA GLY A 241 -0.48 11.59 -1.54
C GLY A 241 -1.53 12.58 -1.02
N ALA A 242 -2.81 12.23 -1.04
CA ALA A 242 -3.90 13.05 -0.51
C ALA A 242 -4.06 12.82 1.01
N GLU A 243 -3.00 13.07 1.77
CA GLU A 243 -2.89 12.74 3.21
C GLU A 243 -4.05 13.29 4.05
N ARG A 244 -4.53 14.50 3.74
CA ARG A 244 -5.68 15.10 4.44
C ARG A 244 -6.95 14.26 4.34
N ARG A 245 -7.21 13.63 3.20
CA ARG A 245 -8.40 12.79 2.98
C ARG A 245 -8.23 11.43 3.64
N ALA A 246 -7.03 10.84 3.57
CA ALA A 246 -6.71 9.61 4.29
C ALA A 246 -6.86 9.82 5.81
N LEU A 247 -6.28 10.90 6.35
CA LEU A 247 -6.40 11.26 7.76
C LEU A 247 -7.84 11.53 8.18
N LEU A 248 -8.63 12.22 7.35
CA LEU A 248 -10.06 12.42 7.60
C LEU A 248 -10.79 11.08 7.75
N MET A 249 -10.55 10.14 6.83
CA MET A 249 -11.19 8.81 6.90
C MET A 249 -10.79 8.06 8.17
N ALA A 250 -9.49 8.00 8.45
CA ALA A 250 -8.95 7.36 9.65
C ALA A 250 -9.50 7.97 10.94
N THR A 251 -9.64 9.30 11.00
CA THR A 251 -10.13 10.01 12.19
C THR A 251 -11.63 9.85 12.36
N LEU A 252 -12.41 9.87 11.27
CA LEU A 252 -13.83 9.57 11.29
C LEU A 252 -14.08 8.16 11.84
N ARG A 253 -13.42 7.16 11.26
CA ARG A 253 -13.57 5.75 11.64
C ARG A 253 -12.99 5.43 13.01
N GLY A 254 -11.82 5.97 13.37
CA GLY A 254 -11.10 5.63 14.59
C GLY A 254 -11.53 6.41 15.84
N ALA A 255 -12.09 7.61 15.69
CA ALA A 255 -12.40 8.47 16.83
C ALA A 255 -13.77 9.14 16.74
N ILE A 256 -14.01 9.99 15.73
CA ILE A 256 -15.17 10.89 15.67
C ILE A 256 -16.49 10.11 15.61
N VAL A 257 -16.50 8.96 14.93
CA VAL A 257 -17.69 8.10 14.86
C VAL A 257 -17.63 7.01 15.93
N LEU A 258 -16.49 6.31 16.05
CA LEU A 258 -16.35 5.16 16.95
C LEU A 258 -16.58 5.49 18.42
N ILE A 259 -15.95 6.56 18.94
CA ILE A 259 -16.04 6.89 20.36
C ILE A 259 -17.47 7.31 20.75
N PRO A 260 -18.12 8.27 20.05
CA PRO A 260 -19.50 8.64 20.36
C PRO A 260 -20.48 7.48 20.16
N CYS A 261 -20.34 6.68 19.10
CA CYS A 261 -21.22 5.53 18.90
C CYS A 261 -21.07 4.53 20.05
N THR A 262 -19.83 4.24 20.50
CA THR A 262 -19.60 3.34 21.65
C THR A 262 -20.28 3.86 22.91
N LEU A 263 -20.23 5.17 23.17
CA LEU A 263 -20.88 5.78 24.33
C LEU A 263 -22.42 5.76 24.20
N VAL A 264 -22.98 6.03 23.02
CA VAL A 264 -24.43 5.99 22.79
C VAL A 264 -24.95 4.56 22.90
N PHE A 265 -24.27 3.59 22.29
CA PHE A 265 -24.63 2.18 22.38
C PHE A 265 -24.45 1.60 23.79
N SER A 266 -23.61 2.21 24.64
CA SER A 266 -23.48 1.81 26.05
C SER A 266 -24.71 2.11 26.91
N LEU A 267 -25.64 2.95 26.42
CA LEU A 267 -26.90 3.25 27.10
C LEU A 267 -27.98 2.19 26.84
N PHE A 268 -27.78 1.31 25.87
CA PHE A 268 -28.72 0.25 25.50
C PHE A 268 -28.25 -1.11 26.06
N ASP A 269 -29.12 -2.11 25.99
CA ASP A 269 -28.76 -3.48 26.37
C ASP A 269 -27.58 -4.01 25.56
N ILE A 270 -26.82 -4.93 26.15
CA ILE A 270 -25.63 -5.54 25.55
C ILE A 270 -25.92 -6.18 24.18
N ALA A 271 -27.14 -6.69 23.95
CA ALA A 271 -27.53 -7.24 22.66
C ALA A 271 -27.49 -6.19 21.53
N TYR A 272 -27.81 -4.93 21.84
CA TYR A 272 -27.75 -3.82 20.89
C TYR A 272 -26.35 -3.23 20.78
N PHE A 273 -25.51 -3.38 21.81
CA PHE A 273 -24.15 -2.85 21.81
C PHE A 273 -23.32 -3.30 20.60
N TRP A 274 -23.48 -4.56 20.17
CA TRP A 274 -22.74 -5.12 19.03
C TRP A 274 -23.00 -4.42 17.69
N TRP A 275 -24.14 -3.73 17.55
CA TRP A 275 -24.43 -2.93 16.36
C TRP A 275 -23.48 -1.74 16.18
N VAL A 276 -22.73 -1.36 17.22
CA VAL A 276 -21.72 -0.31 17.12
C VAL A 276 -20.73 -0.59 15.98
N PHE A 277 -20.36 -1.86 15.75
CA PHE A 277 -19.42 -2.21 14.68
C PHE A 277 -19.98 -1.93 13.29
N ALA A 278 -21.24 -2.31 13.04
CA ALA A 278 -21.90 -2.05 11.75
C ALA A 278 -22.19 -0.57 11.55
N VAL A 279 -22.71 0.11 12.58
CA VAL A 279 -23.06 1.52 12.52
C VAL A 279 -21.83 2.40 12.31
N VAL A 280 -20.71 2.10 12.98
CA VAL A 280 -19.47 2.86 12.80
C VAL A 280 -18.98 2.78 11.36
N GLU A 281 -18.89 1.58 10.78
CA GLU A 281 -18.38 1.43 9.42
C GLU A 281 -19.29 2.11 8.38
N ILE A 282 -20.61 1.98 8.53
CA ILE A 282 -21.59 2.60 7.63
C ILE A 282 -21.56 4.13 7.78
N LEU A 283 -21.60 4.64 9.01
CA LEU A 283 -21.66 6.07 9.28
C LEU A 283 -20.35 6.76 8.92
N SER A 284 -19.20 6.13 9.17
CA SER A 284 -17.90 6.64 8.71
C SER A 284 -17.82 6.72 7.19
N CYS A 285 -18.28 5.68 6.48
CA CYS A 285 -18.35 5.70 5.02
C CYS A 285 -19.26 6.82 4.50
N ALA A 286 -20.45 6.97 5.09
CA ALA A 286 -21.43 7.99 4.70
C ALA A 286 -20.91 9.42 4.96
N LEU A 287 -20.36 9.69 6.15
CA LEU A 287 -19.78 10.98 6.49
C LEU A 287 -18.59 11.31 5.60
N PHE A 288 -17.73 10.32 5.32
CA PHE A 288 -16.62 10.50 4.40
C PHE A 288 -17.11 10.88 2.99
N ALA A 289 -18.10 10.17 2.46
CA ALA A 289 -18.69 10.49 1.15
C ALA A 289 -19.32 11.90 1.11
N LEU A 290 -19.83 12.41 2.22
CA LEU A 290 -20.41 13.76 2.33
C LEU A 290 -19.36 14.87 2.49
N ILE A 291 -18.25 14.59 3.18
CA ILE A 291 -17.24 15.61 3.54
C ILE A 291 -16.10 15.64 2.51
N ALA A 292 -15.65 14.48 2.03
CA ALA A 292 -14.51 14.38 1.13
C ALA A 292 -14.65 15.19 -0.18
N PRO A 293 -15.82 15.30 -0.82
CA PRO A 293 -16.01 16.15 -2.00
C PRO A 293 -15.91 17.66 -1.70
N ARG A 294 -16.17 18.07 -0.45
CA ARG A 294 -16.11 19.48 -0.02
C ARG A 294 -14.69 19.95 0.25
N TRP A 295 -13.79 19.00 0.53
CA TRP A 295 -12.37 19.30 0.73
C TRP A 295 -11.68 19.34 -0.63
N ALA A 296 -10.78 20.31 -0.79
CA ALA A 296 -10.14 20.68 -2.06
C ALA A 296 -9.89 19.46 -2.96
N PRO A 297 -10.18 19.57 -4.28
CA PRO A 297 -9.91 18.49 -5.23
C PRO A 297 -8.48 17.99 -5.04
N ILE A 298 -8.24 16.69 -5.28
CA ILE A 298 -6.89 16.16 -5.30
C ILE A 298 -6.12 17.09 -6.23
N VAL A 299 -5.19 17.88 -5.69
CA VAL A 299 -4.38 18.83 -6.46
C VAL A 299 -3.39 17.97 -7.23
N GLN A 300 -3.89 17.31 -8.28
CA GLN A 300 -3.09 17.02 -9.44
C GLN A 300 -2.98 18.38 -10.10
N THR A 301 -1.78 18.99 -10.07
CA THR A 301 -1.43 20.02 -11.04
C THR A 301 -1.91 19.50 -12.38
N GLN A 302 -2.86 20.21 -12.98
CA GLN A 302 -3.45 19.86 -14.25
C GLN A 302 -2.42 20.19 -15.32
N GLU A 303 -1.30 19.48 -15.28
CA GLU A 303 -0.43 19.34 -16.43
C GLU A 303 -1.28 18.58 -17.45
N ASP A 304 -1.31 19.09 -18.68
CA ASP A 304 -1.99 18.38 -19.74
C ASP A 304 -1.22 17.07 -19.95
N VAL A 305 -1.97 15.95 -19.98
CA VAL A 305 -1.40 14.61 -20.08
C VAL A 305 -2.07 13.86 -21.21
N LEU A 306 -1.27 13.38 -22.15
CA LEU A 306 -1.68 12.39 -23.15
C LEU A 306 -1.25 11.01 -22.67
N SER A 307 -2.20 10.14 -22.31
CA SER A 307 -1.90 8.72 -22.03
C SER A 307 -2.61 7.82 -23.04
N GLN A 308 -1.85 6.96 -23.71
CA GLN A 308 -2.36 5.96 -24.64
C GLN A 308 -1.74 4.60 -24.39
N THR A 309 -2.58 3.56 -24.51
CA THR A 309 -2.16 2.16 -24.47
C THR A 309 -2.40 1.56 -25.85
N ILE A 310 -1.34 1.09 -26.49
CA ILE A 310 -1.39 0.50 -27.84
C ILE A 310 -0.83 -0.93 -27.81
N PRO A 311 -1.38 -1.86 -28.60
CA PRO A 311 -0.68 -3.09 -28.92
C PRO A 311 0.60 -2.73 -29.68
N CYS A 312 1.74 -3.33 -29.31
CA CYS A 312 3.04 -3.02 -29.88
C CYS A 312 3.15 -3.58 -31.30
N ARG A 313 2.69 -2.82 -32.30
CA ARG A 313 2.77 -3.13 -33.73
C ARG A 313 3.21 -1.91 -34.50
N SER A 314 4.02 -2.08 -35.55
CA SER A 314 4.60 -0.96 -36.31
C SER A 314 3.59 0.09 -36.77
N ARG A 315 2.39 -0.34 -37.20
CA ARG A 315 1.30 0.58 -37.62
C ARG A 315 0.77 1.46 -36.47
N ASN A 316 0.67 0.90 -35.26
CA ASN A 316 0.15 1.62 -34.10
C ASN A 316 1.17 2.62 -33.54
N ILE A 317 2.48 2.34 -33.75
CA ILE A 317 3.56 3.24 -33.33
C ILE A 317 3.48 4.55 -34.12
N SER A 318 3.24 4.50 -35.44
CA SER A 318 3.09 5.71 -36.28
C SER A 318 1.87 6.56 -35.88
N GLU A 319 0.72 5.94 -35.59
CA GLU A 319 -0.46 6.66 -35.11
C GLU A 319 -0.23 7.30 -33.73
N LEU A 320 0.56 6.65 -32.86
CA LEU A 320 0.93 7.18 -31.56
C LEU A 320 1.86 8.38 -31.69
N THR A 321 2.90 8.31 -32.54
CA THR A 321 3.84 9.42 -32.73
C THR A 321 3.15 10.66 -33.31
N GLU A 322 2.23 10.51 -34.26
CA GLU A 322 1.42 11.63 -34.76
C GLU A 322 0.61 12.32 -33.65
N ARG A 323 0.00 11.54 -32.76
CA ARG A 323 -0.76 12.09 -31.61
C ARG A 323 0.12 12.79 -30.60
N ILE A 324 1.31 12.25 -30.33
CA ILE A 324 2.29 12.88 -29.45
C ILE A 324 2.77 14.20 -30.04
N GLN A 325 3.04 14.25 -31.35
CA GLN A 325 3.42 15.49 -32.02
C GLN A 325 2.31 16.54 -31.93
N ALA A 326 1.06 16.16 -32.20
CA ALA A 326 -0.09 17.06 -32.08
C ALA A 326 -0.25 17.60 -30.64
N PHE A 327 -0.06 16.73 -29.65
CA PHE A 327 -0.10 17.11 -28.23
C PHE A 327 1.02 18.08 -27.85
N CYS A 328 2.28 17.78 -28.19
CA CYS A 328 3.40 18.68 -27.94
C CYS A 328 3.19 20.07 -28.61
N GLN A 329 2.68 20.10 -29.85
CA GLN A 329 2.38 21.35 -30.55
C GLN A 329 1.28 22.17 -29.85
N GLN A 330 0.24 21.49 -29.34
CA GLN A 330 -0.84 22.13 -28.60
C GLN A 330 -0.35 22.77 -27.29
N HIS A 331 0.72 22.24 -26.68
CA HIS A 331 1.31 22.73 -25.43
C HIS A 331 2.57 23.59 -25.64
N ASN A 332 2.68 24.30 -26.77
CA ASN A 332 3.77 25.24 -27.09
C ASN A 332 5.18 24.62 -27.07
N ALA A 333 5.33 23.33 -27.33
CA ALA A 333 6.65 22.72 -27.50
C ALA A 333 7.39 23.34 -28.71
N THR A 334 8.71 23.48 -28.59
CA THR A 334 9.53 23.83 -29.76
C THR A 334 9.50 22.71 -30.79
N GLY A 335 9.74 23.03 -32.08
CA GLY A 335 9.81 22.00 -33.13
C GLY A 335 10.86 20.92 -32.85
N ALA A 336 11.97 21.30 -32.19
CA ALA A 336 13.00 20.37 -31.74
C ALA A 336 12.53 19.42 -30.63
N GLN A 337 11.81 19.93 -29.63
CA GLN A 337 11.23 19.11 -28.55
C GLN A 337 10.15 18.16 -29.09
N THR A 338 9.28 18.64 -29.98
CA THR A 338 8.22 17.84 -30.60
C THR A 338 8.81 16.67 -31.40
N PHE A 339 9.82 16.94 -32.23
CA PHE A 339 10.48 15.90 -33.02
C PHE A 339 11.24 14.91 -32.13
N PHE A 340 11.92 15.42 -31.08
CA PHE A 340 12.65 14.57 -30.16
C PHE A 340 11.73 13.66 -29.34
N ALA A 341 10.58 14.16 -28.87
CA ALA A 341 9.60 13.36 -28.13
C ALA A 341 9.03 12.22 -28.99
N ALA A 342 8.66 12.52 -30.23
CA ALA A 342 8.16 11.52 -31.17
C ALA A 342 9.21 10.47 -31.51
N MET A 343 10.43 10.90 -31.84
CA MET A 343 11.55 10.00 -32.14
C MET A 343 11.91 9.12 -30.94
N ALA A 344 11.95 9.68 -29.74
CA ALA A 344 12.25 8.92 -28.53
C ALA A 344 11.22 7.80 -28.30
N VAL A 345 9.94 8.11 -28.44
CA VAL A 345 8.88 7.11 -28.30
C VAL A 345 8.95 6.05 -29.40
N GLU A 346 9.21 6.46 -30.64
CA GLU A 346 9.34 5.54 -31.78
C GLU A 346 10.48 4.53 -31.57
N GLU A 347 11.69 5.01 -31.30
CA GLU A 347 12.88 4.19 -31.08
C GLU A 347 12.68 3.23 -29.90
N ILE A 348 12.13 3.71 -28.78
CA ILE A 348 11.90 2.85 -27.61
C ILE A 348 10.82 1.80 -27.88
N CYS A 349 9.76 2.15 -28.61
CA CYS A 349 8.74 1.18 -29.01
C CYS A 349 9.29 0.14 -29.99
N LEU A 350 10.16 0.54 -30.93
CA LEU A 350 10.81 -0.38 -31.87
C LEU A 350 11.74 -1.35 -31.13
N VAL A 351 12.55 -0.83 -30.20
CA VAL A 351 13.43 -1.64 -29.35
C VAL A 351 12.63 -2.60 -28.47
N ALA A 352 11.48 -2.15 -27.95
CA ALA A 352 10.58 -3.02 -27.21
C ALA A 352 10.00 -4.13 -28.11
N LEU A 353 9.57 -3.80 -29.33
CA LEU A 353 9.04 -4.78 -30.26
C LEU A 353 10.05 -5.89 -30.58
N GLU A 354 11.31 -5.53 -30.85
CA GLU A 354 12.35 -6.50 -31.19
C GLU A 354 12.91 -7.27 -29.99
N ASN A 355 13.26 -6.56 -28.91
CA ASN A 355 14.05 -7.13 -27.81
C ASN A 355 13.24 -7.49 -26.56
N VAL A 356 12.05 -6.91 -26.40
CA VAL A 356 11.21 -7.08 -25.22
C VAL A 356 10.09 -8.07 -25.46
N PHE A 357 9.46 -8.01 -26.65
CA PHE A 357 8.37 -8.89 -27.06
C PHE A 357 8.82 -10.04 -27.96
N GLY A 358 9.79 -9.82 -28.86
CA GLY A 358 10.24 -10.86 -29.80
C GLY A 358 9.08 -11.38 -30.65
N GLU A 359 8.71 -12.67 -30.51
CA GLU A 359 7.56 -13.28 -31.21
C GLU A 359 6.22 -13.19 -30.44
N ARG A 360 6.17 -12.53 -29.28
CA ARG A 360 4.93 -12.41 -28.50
C ARG A 360 3.93 -11.44 -29.15
N ASP A 361 2.73 -11.95 -29.42
CA ASP A 361 1.62 -11.19 -29.99
C ASP A 361 0.75 -10.45 -28.95
N ASP A 362 1.01 -10.66 -27.65
CA ASP A 362 0.31 -10.04 -26.51
C ASP A 362 1.03 -8.80 -25.93
N GLY A 363 2.02 -8.28 -26.66
CA GLY A 363 2.80 -7.11 -26.26
C GLY A 363 2.00 -5.81 -26.30
N VAL A 364 1.97 -5.11 -25.18
CA VAL A 364 1.27 -3.83 -25.01
C VAL A 364 2.25 -2.80 -24.47
N VAL A 365 2.26 -1.62 -25.11
CA VAL A 365 3.02 -0.46 -24.64
C VAL A 365 2.04 0.65 -24.26
N GLN A 366 2.21 1.18 -23.06
CA GLN A 366 1.55 2.40 -22.62
C GLN A 366 2.55 3.55 -22.65
N VAL A 367 2.19 4.62 -23.36
CA VAL A 367 2.97 5.86 -23.41
C VAL A 367 2.15 6.98 -22.81
N THR A 368 2.77 7.70 -21.87
CA THR A 368 2.19 8.87 -21.22
C THR A 368 3.12 10.05 -21.40
N VAL A 369 2.62 11.13 -22.00
CA VAL A 369 3.33 12.38 -22.23
C VAL A 369 2.73 13.44 -21.31
N ILE A 370 3.59 14.09 -20.53
CA ILE A 370 3.20 15.13 -19.57
C ILE A 370 3.88 16.43 -19.98
N ALA A 371 3.10 17.50 -20.15
CA ALA A 371 3.63 18.84 -20.33
C ALA A 371 3.81 19.51 -18.96
N ALA A 372 5.06 19.63 -18.49
CA ALA A 372 5.37 20.20 -17.19
C ALA A 372 5.29 21.73 -17.20
N GLU A 373 4.99 22.36 -16.04
CA GLU A 373 4.81 23.82 -15.92
C GLU A 373 6.04 24.66 -16.34
N GLN A 374 7.23 24.06 -16.41
CA GLN A 374 8.49 24.73 -16.79
C GLN A 374 8.79 24.69 -18.29
N GLY A 375 7.89 24.15 -19.13
CA GLY A 375 8.12 23.97 -20.57
C GLY A 375 8.91 22.73 -20.95
N ASP A 376 9.11 21.84 -19.97
CA ASP A 376 9.72 20.52 -20.13
C ASP A 376 8.65 19.47 -20.44
N PHE A 377 9.03 18.41 -21.16
CA PHE A 377 8.14 17.29 -21.45
C PHE A 377 8.65 16.02 -20.79
N GLU A 378 7.80 15.36 -20.00
CA GLU A 378 8.10 14.05 -19.43
C GLU A 378 7.40 12.95 -20.23
N LEU A 379 8.17 11.93 -20.62
CA LEU A 379 7.68 10.74 -21.29
C LEU A 379 7.79 9.56 -20.33
N HIS A 380 6.67 8.91 -20.04
CA HIS A 380 6.61 7.62 -19.36
C HIS A 380 6.21 6.53 -20.34
N ILE A 381 7.09 5.56 -20.54
CA ILE A 381 6.88 4.43 -21.43
C ILE A 381 6.87 3.17 -20.57
N ARG A 382 5.81 2.37 -20.69
CA ARG A 382 5.62 1.14 -19.94
C ARG A 382 5.25 0.00 -20.84
N ASP A 383 5.85 -1.16 -20.62
CA ASP A 383 5.55 -2.37 -21.38
C ASP A 383 5.42 -3.59 -20.47
N ASN A 384 4.71 -4.61 -20.95
CA ASN A 384 4.44 -5.87 -20.23
C ASN A 384 5.39 -7.02 -20.64
N GLY A 385 6.54 -6.72 -21.25
CA GLY A 385 7.45 -7.75 -21.75
C GLY A 385 8.58 -8.13 -20.79
N ASN A 386 9.58 -8.83 -21.33
CA ASN A 386 10.72 -9.31 -20.54
C ASN A 386 11.59 -8.15 -20.06
N ARG A 387 12.26 -8.33 -18.92
CA ARG A 387 13.18 -7.30 -18.37
C ARG A 387 14.25 -6.92 -19.39
N TYR A 388 14.24 -5.65 -19.81
CA TYR A 388 15.20 -5.11 -20.76
C TYR A 388 15.44 -3.63 -20.47
N ASP A 389 16.65 -3.27 -20.06
CA ASP A 389 17.05 -1.88 -19.94
C ASP A 389 17.66 -1.43 -21.29
N PRO A 390 16.99 -0.55 -22.05
CA PRO A 390 17.51 -0.06 -23.31
C PRO A 390 18.84 0.71 -23.16
N PHE A 391 19.08 1.35 -22.01
CA PHE A 391 20.27 2.18 -21.79
C PHE A 391 21.49 1.39 -21.28
N GLU A 392 21.30 0.18 -20.75
CA GLU A 392 22.39 -0.68 -20.26
C GLU A 392 23.02 -1.48 -21.42
N LYS A 393 22.19 -2.00 -22.34
CA LYS A 393 22.62 -2.90 -23.43
C LYS A 393 23.10 -2.21 -24.71
N CYS A 394 22.72 -0.95 -24.98
CA CYS A 394 23.20 -0.20 -26.15
C CYS A 394 24.67 0.25 -26.09
N SER A 395 25.46 -0.32 -25.19
CA SER A 395 26.92 -0.13 -25.15
C SER A 395 27.65 -0.87 -26.29
N ASP A 396 26.94 -1.73 -27.04
CA ASP A 396 27.51 -2.51 -28.13
C ASP A 396 27.35 -1.75 -29.48
N PRO A 397 28.45 -1.27 -30.11
CA PRO A 397 28.40 -0.43 -31.31
C PRO A 397 27.94 -1.16 -32.58
N SER A 398 27.59 -2.44 -32.48
CA SER A 398 27.18 -3.30 -33.59
C SER A 398 25.65 -3.44 -33.74
N ASP A 399 24.86 -2.94 -32.79
CA ASP A 399 23.41 -2.94 -32.84
C ASP A 399 22.88 -1.70 -33.61
N PRO A 400 22.15 -1.87 -34.74
CA PRO A 400 21.60 -0.74 -35.50
C PRO A 400 20.65 0.16 -34.68
N ASN A 401 20.01 -0.38 -33.63
CA ASN A 401 19.13 0.39 -32.75
C ASN A 401 19.89 1.15 -31.65
N ALA A 402 21.18 0.87 -31.45
CA ALA A 402 21.99 1.55 -30.44
C ALA A 402 22.22 3.04 -30.74
N MET A 403 22.21 3.44 -32.03
CA MET A 403 22.34 4.86 -32.38
C MET A 403 21.14 5.69 -31.94
N GLY A 404 19.91 5.19 -32.11
CA GLY A 404 18.68 5.89 -31.70
C GLY A 404 18.66 6.11 -30.19
N ILE A 405 18.92 5.06 -29.41
CA ILE A 405 18.95 5.12 -27.95
C ILE A 405 20.10 6.02 -27.44
N GLU A 406 21.28 5.99 -28.05
CA GLU A 406 22.40 6.84 -27.64
C GLU A 406 22.11 8.34 -27.89
N VAL A 407 21.39 8.67 -28.97
CA VAL A 407 20.91 10.04 -29.20
C VAL A 407 19.93 10.46 -28.12
N ILE A 408 19.01 9.58 -27.72
CA ILE A 408 18.07 9.85 -26.62
C ILE A 408 18.84 10.11 -25.33
N ARG A 409 19.79 9.22 -24.99
CA ARG A 409 20.61 9.30 -23.78
C ARG A 409 21.39 10.60 -23.66
N ARG A 410 21.91 11.14 -24.77
CA ARG A 410 22.67 12.39 -24.78
C ARG A 410 21.82 13.65 -24.70
N LYS A 411 20.58 13.60 -25.18
CA LYS A 411 19.70 14.76 -25.29
C LYS A 411 18.69 14.87 -24.15
N CYS A 412 18.31 13.77 -23.50
CA CYS A 412 17.43 13.82 -22.34
C CYS A 412 18.13 14.48 -21.14
N LYS A 413 17.40 15.28 -20.36
CA LYS A 413 17.90 15.87 -19.11
C LYS A 413 18.14 14.82 -18.04
N SER A 414 17.25 13.83 -18.00
CA SER A 414 17.30 12.68 -17.10
C SER A 414 16.55 11.51 -17.72
N PHE A 415 16.97 10.30 -17.35
CA PHE A 415 16.25 9.07 -17.66
C PHE A 415 16.27 8.15 -16.44
N PHE A 416 15.20 7.39 -16.25
CA PHE A 416 15.07 6.44 -15.16
C PHE A 416 14.37 5.18 -15.65
N TYR A 417 15.06 4.05 -15.55
CA TYR A 417 14.51 2.74 -15.88
C TYR A 417 14.27 1.92 -14.62
N ARG A 418 13.12 1.23 -14.56
CA ARG A 418 12.80 0.27 -13.50
C ARG A 418 11.99 -0.89 -14.03
N HIS A 419 12.36 -2.10 -13.65
CA HIS A 419 11.52 -3.28 -13.84
C HIS A 419 10.78 -3.59 -12.55
N TYR A 420 9.45 -3.43 -12.54
CA TYR A 420 8.62 -3.59 -11.35
C TYR A 420 7.34 -4.38 -11.64
N GLN A 421 7.09 -5.44 -10.86
CA GLN A 421 5.91 -6.31 -10.95
C GLN A 421 5.62 -6.86 -12.36
N GLY A 422 6.67 -7.20 -13.12
CA GLY A 422 6.53 -7.75 -14.48
C GLY A 422 6.32 -6.70 -15.57
N PHE A 423 6.42 -5.41 -15.23
CA PHE A 423 6.41 -4.32 -16.20
C PHE A 423 7.78 -3.63 -16.24
N ASN A 424 8.23 -3.30 -17.44
CA ASN A 424 9.31 -2.34 -17.64
C ASN A 424 8.70 -0.94 -17.62
N THR A 425 9.30 -0.02 -16.87
CA THR A 425 8.88 1.38 -16.79
C THR A 425 10.10 2.25 -17.06
N LEU A 426 9.98 3.13 -18.04
CA LEU A 426 11.01 4.07 -18.43
C LEU A 426 10.45 5.48 -18.41
N THR A 427 11.13 6.37 -17.68
CA THR A 427 10.80 7.80 -17.62
C THR A 427 11.92 8.60 -18.27
N LEU A 428 11.58 9.53 -19.15
CA LEU A 428 12.50 10.47 -19.80
C LEU A 428 12.02 11.89 -19.58
N THR A 429 12.94 12.81 -19.29
CA THR A 429 12.65 14.25 -19.25
C THR A 429 13.38 14.95 -20.41
N ILE A 430 12.61 15.70 -21.20
CA ILE A 430 13.06 16.39 -22.43
C ILE A 430 13.19 17.89 -22.19
#